data_AF-A0A1I7KIM2-F1
#
_entry.id   AF-A0A1I7KIM2-F1
#
_cell.length_a   1.000
_cell.length_b   1.000
_cell.length_c   1.000
_cell.angle_alpha   90.00
_cell.angle_beta   90.00
_cell.angle_gamma   90.00
#
_symmetry.space_group_name_H-M   'P 1'
#
loop_
_entity.id
_entity.type
_entity.pdbx_description
1 polymer ?
#
loop_
_entity_poly.entity_id
_entity_poly.type
_entity_poly.pdbx_seq_one_letter_code
_entity_poly.pdbx_strand_id
1 'polypeptide(L)'
;MSAQVSTADLVAMLGDARARTLELVSGLDQDRLMGPQSEIVNPLLWEIGHRAWFHEHFILRGLDRAPPRMAAADGLYDSARVPHAMRWSIPLPALPDTLAYMARV
;
A
#
# COMPACT_ATOMS: atom_id res chain seq x y z
N MET A 1 5.19 7.99 31.60
CA MET A 1 6.30 7.30 30.91
C MET A 1 5.67 6.39 29.87
N SER A 2 5.98 6.54 28.59
CA SER A 2 5.50 5.59 27.58
C SER A 2 6.25 4.28 27.75
N ALA A 3 5.52 3.16 27.83
CA ALA A 3 6.13 1.84 27.87
C ALA A 3 6.88 1.58 26.56
N GLN A 4 8.06 0.96 26.66
CA GLN A 4 8.85 0.59 25.51
C GLN A 4 8.22 -0.64 24.85
N VAL A 5 7.98 -0.58 23.54
CA VAL A 5 7.41 -1.69 22.75
C VAL A 5 8.55 -2.56 22.24
N SER A 6 8.43 -3.88 22.34
CA SER A 6 9.47 -4.80 21.86
C SER A 6 9.44 -4.94 20.34
N THR A 7 10.56 -5.35 19.73
CA THR A 7 10.60 -5.68 18.30
C THR A 7 9.60 -6.79 17.95
N ALA A 8 9.41 -7.77 18.83
CA ALA A 8 8.45 -8.85 18.62
C ALA A 8 7.00 -8.33 18.55
N ASP A 9 6.65 -7.37 19.42
CA ASP A 9 5.33 -6.75 19.41
C ASP A 9 5.10 -5.94 18.13
N LEU A 10 6.12 -5.19 17.67
CA LEU A 10 6.03 -4.45 16.40
C LEU A 10 5.84 -5.38 15.20
N VAL A 11 6.56 -6.52 15.16
CA VAL A 11 6.39 -7.53 14.12
C VAL A 11 4.98 -8.11 14.16
N ALA A 12 4.45 -8.41 15.35
CA ALA A 12 3.09 -8.91 15.52
C ALA A 12 2.05 -7.88 15.03
N MET A 13 2.22 -6.59 15.37
CA MET A 13 1.35 -5.50 14.93
C MET A 13 1.34 -5.35 13.40
N LEU A 14 2.52 -5.42 12.75
CA LEU A 14 2.61 -5.36 11.30
C LEU A 14 1.95 -6.58 10.63
N GLY A 15 2.14 -7.77 11.21
CA GLY A 15 1.48 -9.00 10.76
C GLY A 15 -0.04 -8.92 10.86
N ASP A 16 -0.57 -8.47 12.00
CA ASP A 16 -2.01 -8.28 12.23
C ASP A 16 -2.61 -7.26 11.26
N ALA A 17 -1.97 -6.09 11.10
CA ALA A 17 -2.42 -5.07 10.16
C ALA A 17 -2.45 -5.58 8.70
N ARG A 18 -1.47 -6.39 8.29
CA ARG A 18 -1.45 -7.04 6.97
C ARG A 18 -2.57 -8.08 6.84
N ALA A 19 -2.76 -8.94 7.83
CA ALA A 19 -3.83 -9.93 7.83
C ALA A 19 -5.21 -9.28 7.72
N ARG A 20 -5.47 -8.24 8.52
CA ARG A 20 -6.74 -7.49 8.47
C ARG A 20 -6.96 -6.82 7.12
N THR A 21 -5.90 -6.34 6.48
CA THR A 21 -5.98 -5.76 5.14
C THR A 21 -6.41 -6.80 4.11
N LEU A 22 -5.76 -7.97 4.12
CA LEU A 22 -6.08 -9.07 3.21
C LEU A 22 -7.51 -9.56 3.39
N GLU A 23 -7.98 -9.65 4.64
CA GLU A 23 -9.38 -9.98 4.96
C GLU A 23 -10.36 -8.97 4.35
N LEU A 24 -10.10 -7.66 4.54
CA LEU A 24 -11.00 -6.59 4.08
C LEU A 24 -11.10 -6.48 2.55
N VAL A 25 -10.04 -6.84 1.83
CA VAL A 25 -10.03 -6.77 0.35
C VAL A 25 -10.47 -8.07 -0.31
N SER A 26 -10.60 -9.15 0.47
CA SER A 26 -11.01 -10.46 -0.04
C SER A 26 -12.41 -10.39 -0.66
N GLY A 27 -12.54 -10.92 -1.88
CA GLY A 27 -13.81 -11.00 -2.60
C GLY A 27 -14.33 -9.67 -3.16
N LEU A 28 -13.53 -8.59 -3.14
CA LEU A 28 -13.86 -7.37 -3.85
C LEU A 28 -13.55 -7.51 -5.35
N ASP A 29 -14.50 -7.09 -6.17
CA ASP A 29 -14.31 -6.97 -7.62
C ASP A 29 -13.67 -5.61 -7.99
N GLN A 30 -13.35 -5.46 -9.27
CA GLN A 30 -12.70 -4.26 -9.79
C GLN A 30 -13.53 -2.99 -9.55
N ASP A 31 -14.84 -3.06 -9.71
CA ASP A 31 -15.73 -1.90 -9.56
C ASP A 31 -15.77 -1.41 -8.11
N ARG A 32 -15.79 -2.33 -7.14
CA ARG A 32 -15.71 -2.01 -5.71
C ARG A 32 -14.33 -1.54 -5.28
N LEU A 33 -13.28 -2.05 -5.92
CA LEU A 33 -11.90 -1.65 -5.67
C LEU A 33 -11.60 -0.24 -6.19
N MET A 34 -12.20 0.16 -7.31
CA MET A 34 -12.03 1.50 -7.86
C MET A 34 -13.03 2.49 -7.24
N GLY A 35 -14.30 2.10 -7.13
CA GLY A 35 -15.37 2.97 -6.67
C GLY A 35 -15.55 4.22 -7.55
N PRO A 36 -16.54 5.06 -7.25
CA PRO A 36 -16.68 6.36 -7.90
C PRO A 36 -15.53 7.29 -7.49
N GLN A 37 -15.15 8.19 -8.40
CA GLN A 37 -14.23 9.27 -8.04
C GLN A 37 -14.84 10.12 -6.93
N SER A 38 -14.04 10.36 -5.89
CA SER A 38 -14.39 11.18 -4.72
C SER A 38 -13.34 12.28 -4.57
N GLU A 39 -13.62 13.33 -3.80
CA GLU A 39 -12.66 14.36 -3.43
C GLU A 39 -11.91 14.04 -2.13
N ILE A 40 -12.44 13.10 -1.32
CA ILE A 40 -11.98 12.90 0.07
C ILE A 40 -11.46 11.49 0.36
N VAL A 41 -11.85 10.49 -0.42
CA VAL A 41 -11.32 9.13 -0.32
C VAL A 41 -10.48 8.79 -1.56
N ASN A 42 -9.71 7.72 -1.51
CA ASN A 42 -8.94 7.20 -2.65
C ASN A 42 -9.57 5.92 -3.18
N PRO A 43 -9.30 5.52 -4.44
CA PRO A 43 -9.68 4.19 -4.89
C PRO A 43 -8.93 3.16 -4.05
N LEU A 44 -9.63 2.14 -3.56
CA LEU A 44 -9.08 1.14 -2.65
C LEU A 44 -7.90 0.38 -3.28
N LEU A 45 -7.95 0.12 -4.59
CA LEU A 45 -6.83 -0.48 -5.31
C LEU A 45 -5.54 0.36 -5.21
N TRP A 46 -5.67 1.68 -5.29
CA TRP A 46 -4.55 2.60 -5.15
C TRP A 46 -4.01 2.58 -3.72
N GLU A 47 -4.91 2.60 -2.72
CA GLU A 47 -4.53 2.57 -1.30
C GLU A 47 -3.74 1.33 -0.90
N ILE A 48 -4.10 0.15 -1.41
CA ILE A 48 -3.37 -1.09 -1.11
C ILE A 48 -1.92 -0.99 -1.61
N GLY A 49 -1.73 -0.50 -2.84
CA GLY A 49 -0.41 -0.29 -3.40
C GLY A 49 0.35 0.84 -2.71
N HIS A 50 -0.31 1.94 -2.37
CA HIS A 50 0.27 3.04 -1.59
C HIS A 50 0.78 2.61 -0.23
N ARG A 51 0.02 1.75 0.48
CA ARG A 51 0.45 1.23 1.78
C ARG A 51 1.71 0.37 1.69
N ALA A 52 1.83 -0.45 0.65
CA ALA A 52 3.05 -1.21 0.37
C ALA A 52 4.22 -0.28 0.01
N TRP A 53 3.98 0.66 -0.89
CA TRP A 53 4.96 1.67 -1.28
C TRP A 53 5.46 2.49 -0.10
N PHE A 54 4.59 2.85 0.84
CA PHE A 54 4.97 3.63 2.02
C PHE A 54 5.99 2.88 2.88
N HIS A 55 5.73 1.59 3.16
CA HIS A 55 6.68 0.75 3.91
C HIS A 55 8.00 0.57 3.16
N GLU A 56 7.92 0.30 1.85
CA GLU A 56 9.11 0.18 1.01
C GLU A 56 9.93 1.48 1.00
N HIS A 57 9.29 2.64 0.82
CA HIS A 57 9.94 3.92 0.68
C HIS A 57 10.67 4.32 1.97
N PHE A 58 9.96 4.32 3.10
CA PHE A 58 10.51 4.82 4.35
C PHE A 58 11.42 3.83 5.06
N ILE A 59 11.07 2.53 5.07
CA ILE A 59 11.83 1.52 5.80
C ILE A 59 12.87 0.87 4.88
N LEU A 60 12.42 0.11 3.87
CA LEU A 60 13.35 -0.70 3.08
C LEU A 60 14.35 0.15 2.29
N ARG A 61 13.88 1.20 1.61
CA ARG A 61 14.74 2.10 0.83
C ARG A 61 15.40 3.15 1.70
N GLY A 62 14.63 3.80 2.58
CA GLY A 62 15.10 4.92 3.40
C GLY A 62 16.09 4.51 4.49
N LEU A 63 15.76 3.48 5.26
CA LEU A 63 16.60 2.98 6.36
C LEU A 63 17.56 1.89 5.87
N ASP A 64 17.03 0.83 5.25
CA ASP A 64 17.81 -0.37 4.92
C ASP A 64 18.60 -0.27 3.61
N ARG A 65 18.39 0.80 2.83
CA ARG A 65 19.05 1.05 1.54
C ARG A 65 18.84 -0.08 0.51
N ALA A 66 17.73 -0.79 0.63
CA ALA A 66 17.33 -1.83 -0.30
C ALA A 66 16.94 -1.23 -1.67
N PRO A 67 17.13 -1.97 -2.78
CA PRO A 67 16.64 -1.57 -4.09
C PRO A 67 15.11 -1.62 -4.16
N PRO A 68 14.48 -0.90 -5.10
CA PRO A 68 13.03 -0.90 -5.22
C PRO A 68 12.47 -2.27 -5.61
N ARG A 69 11.34 -2.66 -5.00
CA ARG A 69 10.63 -3.93 -5.26
C ARG A 69 9.75 -3.86 -6.50
N MET A 70 9.43 -2.65 -6.97
CA MET A 70 8.74 -2.36 -8.22
C MET A 70 9.24 -1.04 -8.78
N ALA A 71 9.82 -1.07 -9.99
CA ALA A 71 10.43 0.12 -10.60
C ALA A 71 9.43 1.28 -10.83
N ALA A 72 8.17 0.96 -11.15
CA ALA A 72 7.13 1.96 -11.41
C ALA A 72 6.44 2.48 -10.13
N ALA A 73 6.78 1.97 -8.94
CA ALA A 73 6.00 2.22 -7.73
C ALA A 73 5.89 3.71 -7.37
N ASP A 74 6.98 4.49 -7.51
CA ASP A 74 6.95 5.93 -7.23
C ASP A 74 5.98 6.68 -8.16
N GLY A 75 5.85 6.25 -9.42
CA GLY A 75 4.92 6.86 -10.39
C GLY A 75 3.46 6.45 -10.19
N LEU A 76 3.23 5.36 -9.46
CA LEU A 76 1.89 4.83 -9.20
C LEU A 76 1.37 5.24 -7.83
N TYR A 77 2.23 5.28 -6.82
CA TYR A 77 1.83 5.23 -5.42
C TYR A 77 2.42 6.34 -4.53
N ASP A 78 3.34 7.16 -5.03
CA ASP A 78 3.85 8.30 -4.25
C ASP A 78 2.77 9.38 -4.13
N SER A 79 2.20 9.54 -2.94
CA SER A 79 1.12 10.50 -2.69
C SER A 79 1.52 11.96 -2.89
N ALA A 80 2.82 12.28 -2.84
CA ALA A 80 3.34 13.62 -3.11
C ALA A 80 3.49 13.90 -4.61
N ARG A 81 3.56 12.85 -5.45
CA ARG A 81 3.75 12.98 -6.91
C ARG A 81 2.50 12.67 -7.71
N VAL A 82 1.68 11.73 -7.24
CA VAL A 82 0.46 11.27 -7.93
C VAL A 82 -0.72 12.12 -7.46
N PRO A 83 -1.24 13.04 -8.29
CA PRO A 83 -2.37 13.87 -7.93
C PRO A 83 -3.59 13.01 -7.63
N HIS A 84 -4.35 13.41 -6.61
CA HIS A 84 -5.52 12.67 -6.15
C HIS A 84 -6.51 12.33 -7.28
N ALA A 85 -6.84 13.32 -8.12
CA ALA A 85 -7.74 13.16 -9.25
C ALA A 85 -7.26 12.15 -10.31
N MET A 86 -5.96 11.85 -10.37
CA MET A 86 -5.41 10.87 -11.32
C MET A 86 -5.48 9.43 -10.82
N ARG A 87 -5.74 9.20 -9.53
CA ARG A 87 -5.66 7.86 -8.91
C ARG A 87 -6.67 6.86 -9.47
N TRP A 88 -7.71 7.33 -10.15
CA TRP A 88 -8.71 6.50 -10.84
C TRP A 88 -8.35 6.13 -12.29
N SER A 89 -7.43 6.87 -12.92
CA SER A 89 -7.14 6.76 -14.35
C SER A 89 -5.71 6.32 -14.67
N ILE A 90 -4.80 6.38 -13.69
CA ILE A 90 -3.46 5.80 -13.85
C ILE A 90 -3.54 4.26 -14.01
N PRO A 91 -2.64 3.64 -14.79
CA PRO A 91 -2.68 2.22 -15.10
C PRO A 91 -2.22 1.39 -13.89
N LEU A 92 -3.09 1.26 -12.89
CA LEU A 92 -2.84 0.46 -11.71
C LEU A 92 -2.74 -1.03 -12.07
N PRO A 93 -1.78 -1.77 -11.48
CA PRO A 93 -1.82 -3.24 -11.50
C PRO A 93 -3.14 -3.76 -10.94
N ALA A 94 -3.60 -4.91 -11.45
CA ALA A 94 -4.77 -5.57 -10.89
C ALA A 94 -4.51 -6.01 -9.44
N LEU A 95 -5.58 -6.22 -8.66
CA LEU A 95 -5.46 -6.58 -7.24
C LEU A 95 -4.46 -7.71 -6.96
N PRO A 96 -4.43 -8.84 -7.70
CA PRO A 96 -3.44 -9.89 -7.46
C PRO A 96 -1.99 -9.40 -7.56
N ASP A 97 -1.68 -8.52 -8.52
CA ASP A 97 -0.35 -7.97 -8.73
C ASP A 97 0.01 -6.92 -7.68
N THR A 98 -0.96 -6.11 -7.26
CA THR A 98 -0.80 -5.17 -6.14
C THR A 98 -0.55 -5.91 -4.83
N LEU A 99 -1.25 -7.02 -4.58
CA LEU A 99 -1.02 -7.88 -3.41
C LEU A 99 0.32 -8.61 -3.50
N ALA A 100 0.72 -9.07 -4.69
CA ALA A 100 2.04 -9.67 -4.90
C ALA A 100 3.17 -8.66 -4.66
N TYR A 101 2.96 -7.39 -5.04
CA TYR A 101 3.87 -6.31 -4.70
C TYR A 101 3.95 -6.09 -3.18
N MET A 102 2.79 -5.97 -2.52
CA MET A 102 2.73 -5.87 -1.07
C MET A 102 3.45 -7.02 -0.37
N ALA A 103 3.30 -8.26 -0.84
CA ALA A 103 3.96 -9.43 -0.25
C ALA A 103 5.50 -9.43 -0.38
N ARG A 104 6.06 -8.70 -1.36
CA ARG A 104 7.52 -8.54 -1.53
C ARG A 104 8.11 -7.41 -0.67
N VAL A 105 7.27 -6.61 -0.03
CA VAL A 105 7.62 -5.55 0.93
C VAL A 105 7.50 -6.08 2.35
#